data_AF-A5UPA3-F1
#
_entry.id   AF-A5UPA3-F1
#
_cell.length_a   1.000
_cell.length_b   1.000
_cell.length_c   1.000
_cell.angle_alpha   90.00
_cell.angle_beta   90.00
_cell.angle_gamma   90.00
#
_symmetry.space_group_name_H-M   'P 1'
#
loop_
_entity.id
_entity.type
_entity.pdbx_description
1 polymer ?
#
loop_
_entity_poly.entity_id
_entity_poly.type
_entity_poly.pdbx_seq_one_letter_code
_entity_poly.pdbx_strand_id
1 'polypeptide(L)'
;MTTRQFTRPIVWVHGDCLSPYGPALTAYPGAPAIWVWDDALLEEWRISLKRIVFIYECLLDLPVVIRRGDVATEVLAFAREHAADGIATASSPSPRFRAICNRLRSELPVAVLPVEPFLTYTGRLDLRRFSRYWATAEKYAFGQKPLFDEQ
;
A
#
# COMPACT_ATOMS: atom_id res chain seq x y z
N MET A 1 -17.11 -4.24 -0.74
CA MET A 1 -15.99 -5.11 -0.35
C MET A 1 -15.93 -5.13 1.17
N THR A 2 -16.17 -6.28 1.79
CA THR A 2 -16.15 -6.39 3.25
C THR A 2 -14.69 -6.33 3.71
N THR A 3 -14.29 -5.20 4.31
CA THR A 3 -13.00 -5.09 4.98
C THR A 3 -12.94 -6.19 6.03
N ARG A 4 -12.02 -7.15 5.89
CA ARG A 4 -11.77 -8.15 6.94
C ARG A 4 -11.39 -7.37 8.19
N GLN A 5 -12.18 -7.54 9.25
CA GLN A 5 -11.94 -6.91 10.54
C GLN A 5 -11.07 -7.84 11.38
N PHE A 6 -9.92 -7.33 11.81
CA PHE A 6 -9.01 -7.98 12.73
C PHE A 6 -9.14 -7.36 14.12
N THR A 7 -9.00 -8.16 15.18
CA THR A 7 -9.06 -7.69 16.56
C THR A 7 -7.70 -7.16 17.01
N ARG A 8 -6.60 -7.74 16.53
CA ARG A 8 -5.24 -7.32 16.89
C ARG A 8 -4.27 -7.47 15.70
N PRO A 9 -4.48 -6.68 14.63
CA PRO A 9 -3.62 -6.77 13.46
C PRO A 9 -2.26 -6.09 13.69
N ILE A 10 -1.33 -6.41 12.80
CA ILE A 10 -0.22 -5.50 12.47
C ILE A 10 -0.51 -4.78 11.14
N VAL A 11 0.13 -3.64 10.93
CA VAL A 11 0.08 -2.90 9.66
C VAL A 11 1.42 -3.05 8.93
N TRP A 12 1.41 -3.61 7.73
CA TRP A 12 2.58 -3.62 6.84
C TRP A 12 2.51 -2.43 5.88
N VAL A 13 3.45 -1.49 6.03
CA VAL A 13 3.62 -0.32 5.14
C VAL A 13 4.66 -0.63 4.07
N HIS A 14 4.38 -0.26 2.81
CA HIS A 14 5.25 -0.48 1.65
C HIS A 14 5.34 0.78 0.78
N GLY A 15 6.33 0.81 -0.12
CA GLY A 15 6.75 2.03 -0.84
C GLY A 15 5.74 2.63 -1.81
N ASP A 16 4.68 1.90 -2.16
CA ASP A 16 3.61 2.42 -3.05
C ASP A 16 2.53 3.19 -2.26
N CYS A 17 2.56 3.14 -0.93
CA CYS A 17 1.65 3.88 -0.04
C CYS A 17 2.39 4.36 1.22
N LEU A 18 3.39 5.22 1.02
CA LEU A 18 4.21 5.79 2.09
C LEU A 18 3.60 7.10 2.60
N SER A 19 2.50 7.00 3.35
CA SER A 19 1.74 8.15 3.86
C SER A 19 1.16 7.85 5.25
N PRO A 20 1.15 8.80 6.19
CA PRO A 20 0.50 8.63 7.50
C PRO A 20 -1.02 8.47 7.38
N TYR A 21 -1.58 8.91 6.25
CA TYR A 21 -2.99 8.77 5.90
C TYR A 21 -3.25 7.53 5.02
N GLY A 22 -2.30 6.59 4.94
CA GLY A 22 -2.47 5.36 4.20
C GLY A 22 -3.65 4.53 4.74
N PRO A 23 -4.42 3.85 3.87
CA PRO A 23 -5.70 3.26 4.25
C PRO A 23 -5.58 2.22 5.36
N ALA A 24 -4.48 1.45 5.40
CA ALA A 24 -4.24 0.47 6.47
C ALA A 24 -3.95 1.12 7.84
N LEU A 25 -3.19 2.21 7.88
CA LEU A 25 -2.90 2.95 9.10
C LEU A 25 -4.16 3.65 9.63
N THR A 26 -4.99 4.20 8.73
CA THR A 26 -6.26 4.83 9.10
C THR A 26 -7.30 3.83 9.56
N ALA A 27 -7.37 2.64 8.95
CA ALA A 27 -8.33 1.61 9.33
C ALA A 27 -8.00 0.93 10.66
N TYR A 28 -6.72 0.88 11.03
CA TYR A 28 -6.24 0.24 12.27
C TYR A 28 -5.36 1.19 13.08
N PRO A 29 -5.93 2.29 13.62
CA PRO A 29 -5.18 3.25 14.39
C PRO A 29 -4.60 2.60 15.66
N GLY A 30 -3.31 2.83 15.91
CA GLY A 30 -2.60 2.30 17.07
C GLY A 30 -2.16 0.83 16.95
N ALA A 31 -2.48 0.14 15.85
CA ALA A 31 -1.90 -1.17 15.57
C ALA A 31 -0.38 -1.05 15.35
N PRO A 32 0.43 -2.01 15.82
CA PRO A 32 1.87 -2.01 15.55
C PRO A 32 2.10 -2.05 14.03
N ALA A 33 2.91 -1.13 13.52
CA ALA A 33 3.19 -1.05 12.09
C ALA A 33 4.65 -1.34 11.79
N ILE A 34 4.91 -1.92 10.63
CA ILE A 34 6.25 -2.32 10.17
C ILE A 34 6.49 -1.85 8.74
N TRP A 35 7.71 -1.34 8.53
CA TRP A 35 8.35 -1.20 7.22
C TRP A 35 9.52 -2.18 7.13
N VAL A 36 9.71 -2.78 5.96
CA VAL A 36 10.87 -3.65 5.70
C VAL A 36 11.62 -3.15 4.47
N TRP A 37 12.90 -2.84 4.64
CA TRP A 37 13.84 -2.68 3.53
C TRP A 37 14.09 -4.03 2.88
N ASP A 38 13.49 -4.24 1.71
CA ASP A 38 13.59 -5.47 0.95
C ASP A 38 14.96 -5.60 0.26
N ASP A 39 15.82 -6.49 0.78
CA ASP A 39 17.18 -6.67 0.27
C ASP A 39 17.21 -7.04 -1.21
N ALA A 40 16.34 -7.94 -1.64
CA ALA A 40 16.32 -8.38 -3.03
C ALA A 40 15.81 -7.28 -3.96
N LEU A 41 14.90 -6.41 -3.52
CA LEU A 41 14.50 -5.22 -4.31
C LEU A 41 15.63 -4.19 -4.38
N LEU A 42 16.29 -3.90 -3.25
CA LEU A 42 17.40 -2.95 -3.19
C LEU A 42 18.55 -3.36 -4.11
N GLU A 43 18.87 -4.66 -4.13
CA GLU A 43 19.90 -5.23 -4.99
C GLU A 43 19.48 -5.20 -6.47
N GLU A 44 18.30 -5.73 -6.80
CA GLU A 44 17.80 -5.83 -8.18
C GLU A 44 17.66 -4.44 -8.83
N TRP A 45 17.11 -3.47 -8.11
CA TRP A 45 16.79 -2.14 -8.66
C TRP A 45 17.93 -1.13 -8.50
N ARG A 46 19.01 -1.51 -7.79
CA ARG A 46 20.17 -0.65 -7.50
C ARG A 46 19.75 0.73 -7.03
N ILE A 47 18.86 0.77 -6.04
CA ILE A 47 18.27 2.02 -5.55
C ILE A 47 19.38 2.95 -5.05
N SER A 48 19.40 4.18 -5.58
CA SER A 48 20.44 5.14 -5.24
C SER A 48 20.36 5.58 -3.77
N LEU A 49 21.51 5.98 -3.20
CA LEU A 49 21.56 6.51 -1.84
C LEU A 49 20.60 7.69 -1.64
N LYS A 50 20.48 8.59 -2.62
CA LYS A 50 19.54 9.73 -2.56
C LYS A 50 18.10 9.28 -2.37
N ARG A 51 17.67 8.22 -3.07
CA ARG A 51 16.32 7.67 -2.94
C ARG A 51 16.12 6.93 -1.62
N ILE A 52 17.15 6.25 -1.12
CA ILE A 52 17.12 5.63 0.22
C ILE A 52 16.95 6.69 1.31
N VAL A 53 17.74 7.77 1.27
CA VAL A 53 17.65 8.87 2.24
C VAL A 53 16.26 9.50 2.22
N PHE A 54 15.74 9.82 1.04
CA PHE A 54 14.38 10.38 0.91
C PHE A 54 13.31 9.46 1.55
N ILE A 55 13.33 8.17 1.24
CA ILE A 55 12.37 7.22 1.83
C ILE A 55 12.57 7.14 3.35
N TYR A 56 13.82 7.12 3.82
CA TYR A 56 14.12 7.08 5.26
C TYR A 56 13.57 8.30 6.00
N GLU A 57 13.71 9.51 5.44
CA GLU A 57 13.11 10.73 5.99
C GLU A 57 11.59 10.60 6.08
N CYS A 58 10.93 10.11 5.03
CA CYS A 58 9.49 9.84 5.08
C CYS A 58 9.11 8.80 6.16
N LEU A 59 9.95 7.79 6.41
CA LEU A 59 9.68 6.79 7.45
C LEU A 59 9.74 7.37 8.86
N LEU A 60 10.53 8.42 9.10
CA LEU A 60 10.60 9.08 10.41
C LEU A 60 9.28 9.78 10.79
N ASP A 61 8.47 10.14 9.79
CA ASP A 61 7.14 10.72 10.00
C ASP A 61 6.03 9.65 10.16
N LEU A 62 6.37 8.36 10.05
CA LEU A 62 5.41 7.25 10.13
C LEU A 62 5.57 6.46 11.44
N PRO A 63 4.47 5.94 12.01
CA PRO A 63 4.51 5.16 13.25
C PRO A 63 4.96 3.71 13.02
N VAL A 64 6.07 3.50 12.29
CA VAL A 64 6.55 2.18 11.86
C VAL A 64 7.82 1.75 12.58
N VAL A 65 7.90 0.46 12.90
CA VAL A 65 9.17 -0.21 13.18
C VAL A 65 9.86 -0.48 11.85
N ILE A 66 11.11 -0.03 11.71
CA ILE A 66 11.90 -0.20 10.49
C ILE A 66 12.77 -1.46 10.64
N ARG A 67 12.59 -2.42 9.73
CA ARG A 67 13.44 -3.62 9.60
C ARG A 67 14.06 -3.71 8.21
N ARG A 68 14.91 -4.70 8.01
CA ARG A 68 15.57 -5.00 6.73
C ARG A 68 15.71 -6.51 6.56
N GLY A 69 15.45 -7.02 5.37
CA GLY A 69 15.54 -8.45 5.08
C GLY A 69 14.52 -8.91 4.03
N ASP A 70 14.18 -10.20 4.08
CA ASP A 70 13.05 -10.74 3.32
C ASP A 70 11.72 -10.26 3.93
N VAL A 71 10.94 -9.52 3.14
CA VAL A 71 9.74 -8.83 3.61
C VAL A 71 8.74 -9.77 4.28
N ALA A 72 8.46 -10.93 3.65
CA ALA A 72 7.48 -11.86 4.21
C ALA A 72 7.97 -12.45 5.55
N THR A 73 9.26 -12.78 5.64
CA THR A 73 9.86 -13.30 6.87
C THR A 73 9.80 -12.29 8.01
N GLU A 74 10.20 -11.04 7.76
CA GLU A 74 10.20 -9.97 8.77
C GLU A 74 8.79 -9.59 9.21
N VAL A 75 7.84 -9.49 8.28
CA VAL A 75 6.44 -9.18 8.61
C VAL A 75 5.81 -10.31 9.44
N LEU A 76 6.09 -11.58 9.13
CA LEU A 76 5.58 -12.72 9.92
C LEU A 76 6.25 -12.81 11.29
N ALA A 77 7.54 -12.53 11.40
CA ALA A 77 8.23 -12.45 12.69
C ALA A 77 7.61 -11.35 13.56
N PHE A 78 7.45 -10.15 13.02
CA PHE A 78 6.80 -9.02 13.70
C PHE A 78 5.36 -9.33 14.11
N ALA A 79 4.59 -10.00 13.25
CA ALA A 79 3.25 -10.48 13.59
C ALA A 79 3.29 -11.40 14.80
N ARG A 80 4.19 -12.39 14.84
CA ARG A 80 4.32 -13.33 15.98
C ARG A 80 4.71 -12.62 17.27
N GLU A 81 5.66 -11.69 17.22
CA GLU A 81 6.09 -10.89 18.38
C GLU A 81 4.93 -10.09 19.00
N HIS A 82 4.06 -9.54 18.15
CA HIS A 82 2.85 -8.85 18.58
C HIS A 82 1.64 -9.77 18.75
N ALA A 83 1.82 -11.09 18.60
CA ALA A 83 0.83 -12.17 18.59
C ALA A 83 -0.25 -12.05 17.50
N ALA A 84 -0.10 -11.22 16.47
CA ALA A 84 -1.16 -10.71 15.56
C ALA A 84 -2.13 -11.77 15.02
N ASP A 85 -3.41 -11.39 14.87
CA ASP A 85 -4.45 -12.23 14.25
C ASP A 85 -4.66 -11.95 12.74
N GLY A 86 -3.97 -10.93 12.22
CA GLY A 86 -4.01 -10.57 10.81
C GLY A 86 -3.00 -9.50 10.44
N ILE A 87 -2.85 -9.30 9.14
CA ILE A 87 -1.95 -8.30 8.55
C ILE A 87 -2.80 -7.37 7.68
N ALA A 88 -2.78 -6.07 7.99
CA ALA A 88 -3.40 -5.05 7.15
C ALA A 88 -2.34 -4.33 6.30
N THR A 89 -2.65 -4.06 5.04
CA THR A 89 -1.75 -3.32 4.13
C THR A 89 -2.56 -2.58 3.06
N ALA A 90 -1.92 -1.69 2.31
CA ALA A 90 -2.56 -0.97 1.21
C ALA A 90 -2.44 -1.74 -0.12
N SER A 91 -3.31 -1.48 -1.07
CA SER A 91 -3.24 -2.08 -2.40
C SER A 91 -2.05 -1.54 -3.19
N SER A 92 -1.33 -2.41 -3.88
CA SER A 92 -0.31 -2.05 -4.87
C SER A 92 -0.50 -2.82 -6.18
N PRO A 93 -0.25 -2.20 -7.35
CA PRO A 93 -0.23 -2.90 -8.62
C PRO A 93 1.03 -3.77 -8.82
N SER A 94 2.01 -3.69 -7.93
CA SER A 94 3.29 -4.39 -8.07
C SER A 94 3.13 -5.93 -8.07
N PRO A 95 3.67 -6.64 -9.07
CA PRO A 95 3.69 -8.11 -9.07
C PRO A 95 4.42 -8.69 -7.86
N ARG A 96 5.49 -8.00 -7.40
CA ARG A 96 6.27 -8.38 -6.22
C ARG A 96 5.42 -8.27 -4.94
N PHE A 97 4.64 -7.19 -4.80
CA PHE A 97 3.68 -7.05 -3.71
C PHE A 97 2.69 -8.21 -3.67
N ARG A 98 2.11 -8.58 -4.81
CA ARG A 98 1.20 -9.73 -4.91
C ARG A 98 1.86 -11.03 -4.45
N ALA A 99 3.11 -11.26 -4.85
CA ALA A 99 3.87 -12.45 -4.43
C ALA A 99 4.13 -12.46 -2.91
N ILE A 100 4.48 -11.33 -2.31
CA ILE A 100 4.66 -11.19 -0.86
C ILE A 100 3.34 -11.46 -0.13
N CYS A 101 2.23 -10.85 -0.56
CA CYS A 101 0.92 -11.12 0.03
C CYS A 101 0.55 -12.62 -0.03
N ASN A 102 0.86 -13.30 -1.12
CA ASN A 102 0.60 -14.74 -1.24
C ASN A 102 1.43 -15.56 -0.24
N ARG A 103 2.69 -15.20 -0.03
CA ARG A 103 3.55 -15.81 1.00
C ARG A 103 3.05 -15.53 2.41
N LEU A 104 2.60 -14.32 2.70
CA LEU A 104 2.04 -13.97 4.02
C LEU A 104 0.75 -14.77 4.31
N ARG A 105 -0.12 -14.92 3.30
CA ARG A 105 -1.40 -15.63 3.42
C ARG A 105 -1.29 -17.12 3.71
N SER A 106 -0.13 -17.75 3.53
CA SER A 106 0.05 -19.14 3.94
C SER A 106 0.10 -19.31 5.46
N GLU A 107 0.32 -18.22 6.21
CA GLU A 107 0.45 -18.25 7.67
C GLU A 107 -0.57 -17.36 8.39
N LEU A 108 -0.85 -16.16 7.88
CA LEU A 108 -1.76 -15.21 8.51
C LEU A 108 -2.72 -14.58 7.50
N PRO A 109 -3.99 -14.32 7.86
CA PRO A 109 -4.91 -13.54 7.05
C PRO A 109 -4.33 -12.17 6.67
N VAL A 110 -4.39 -11.82 5.38
CA VAL A 110 -3.96 -10.49 4.89
C VAL A 110 -5.17 -9.72 4.35
N ALA A 111 -5.46 -8.56 4.92
CA ALA A 111 -6.39 -7.57 4.39
C ALA A 111 -5.63 -6.54 3.55
N VAL A 112 -5.99 -6.43 2.27
CA VAL A 112 -5.45 -5.42 1.36
C VAL A 112 -6.51 -4.35 1.16
N LEU A 113 -6.26 -3.16 1.68
CA LEU A 113 -7.19 -2.05 1.65
C LEU A 113 -6.97 -1.21 0.38
N PRO A 114 -8.03 -0.84 -0.34
CA PRO A 114 -7.90 -0.03 -1.55
C PRO A 114 -7.37 1.36 -1.21
N VAL A 115 -6.49 1.88 -2.06
CA VAL A 115 -6.12 3.30 -2.05
C VAL A 115 -7.18 4.08 -2.82
N GLU A 116 -7.61 5.23 -2.29
CA GLU A 116 -8.58 6.08 -2.95
C GLU A 116 -8.05 6.53 -4.32
N PRO A 117 -8.76 6.26 -5.43
CA PRO A 117 -8.32 6.69 -6.74
C PRO A 117 -8.48 8.19 -6.89
N PHE A 118 -7.59 8.81 -7.67
CA PHE A 118 -7.70 10.25 -8.00
C PHE A 118 -9.01 10.60 -8.71
N LEU A 119 -9.59 9.64 -9.46
CA LEU A 119 -10.81 9.81 -10.23
C LEU A 119 -11.70 8.57 -10.06
N THR A 120 -12.99 8.79 -9.84
CA THR A 120 -14.01 7.74 -9.94
C THR A 120 -14.66 7.84 -11.32
N TYR A 121 -14.16 7.06 -12.28
CA TYR A 121 -14.71 6.98 -13.63
C TYR A 121 -14.88 5.53 -14.05
N THR A 122 -16.13 5.13 -14.32
CA THR A 122 -16.51 3.75 -14.67
C THR A 122 -16.68 3.52 -16.17
N GLY A 123 -16.56 4.58 -16.98
CA GLY A 123 -16.61 4.49 -18.44
C GLY A 123 -15.31 3.98 -19.07
N ARG A 124 -15.26 3.98 -20.41
CA ARG A 124 -14.09 3.49 -21.14
C ARG A 124 -13.01 4.57 -21.24
N LEU A 125 -11.79 4.22 -20.88
CA LEU A 125 -10.60 5.04 -21.05
C LEU A 125 -9.73 4.49 -22.19
N ASP A 126 -9.26 5.35 -23.09
CA ASP A 126 -8.24 4.96 -24.07
C ASP A 126 -6.85 5.06 -23.46
N LEU A 127 -6.37 3.94 -22.93
CA LEU A 127 -5.07 3.84 -22.25
C LEU A 127 -3.87 3.79 -23.22
N ARG A 128 -4.09 3.79 -24.54
CA ARG A 128 -2.99 3.71 -25.53
C ARG A 128 -2.29 5.05 -25.76
N ARG A 129 -2.98 6.17 -25.54
CA ARG A 129 -2.42 7.52 -25.71
C ARG A 129 -2.83 8.42 -24.55
N PHE A 130 -1.84 8.96 -23.85
CA PHE A 130 -2.07 9.82 -22.69
C PHE A 130 -3.03 10.99 -23.00
N SER A 131 -2.89 11.66 -24.15
CA SER A 131 -3.77 12.77 -24.51
C SER A 131 -5.25 12.38 -24.65
N ARG A 132 -5.55 11.18 -25.15
CA ARG A 132 -6.94 10.69 -25.27
C ARG A 132 -7.51 10.26 -23.92
N TYR A 133 -6.68 9.59 -23.11
CA TYR A 133 -7.00 9.31 -21.72
C TYR A 133 -7.33 10.60 -20.97
N TRP A 134 -6.43 11.59 -21.04
CA TRP A 134 -6.53 12.84 -20.30
C TRP A 134 -7.71 13.69 -20.74
N ALA A 135 -7.99 13.79 -22.05
CA ALA A 135 -9.17 14.49 -22.56
C ALA A 135 -10.52 13.93 -22.04
N THR A 136 -10.52 12.69 -21.52
CA THR A 136 -11.67 12.10 -20.83
C THR A 136 -11.57 12.32 -19.32
N ALA A 137 -10.43 11.99 -18.73
CA ALA A 137 -10.17 12.05 -17.30
C ALA A 137 -10.25 13.47 -16.73
N GLU A 138 -9.75 14.48 -17.44
CA GLU A 138 -9.67 15.87 -16.98
C GLU A 138 -11.04 16.44 -16.64
N LYS A 139 -12.09 16.00 -17.35
CA LYS A 139 -13.48 16.43 -17.13
C LYS A 139 -14.02 16.08 -15.74
N TYR A 140 -13.42 15.08 -15.09
CA TYR A 140 -13.81 14.59 -13.77
C TYR A 140 -12.76 14.93 -12.70
N ALA A 141 -11.61 15.46 -13.11
CA ALA A 141 -10.56 15.89 -12.20
C ALA A 141 -10.95 17.20 -11.52
N PHE A 142 -10.45 17.41 -10.31
CA PHE A 142 -10.57 18.67 -9.56
C PHE A 142 -12.01 19.19 -9.39
N GLY A 143 -13.02 18.32 -9.43
CA GLY A 143 -14.42 18.70 -9.24
C GLY A 143 -15.07 19.40 -10.44
N GLN A 144 -14.53 19.26 -11.66
CA GLN A 144 -15.07 19.90 -12.87
C GLN A 144 -16.44 19.36 -13.33
N LYS A 145 -16.80 18.13 -12.94
CA LYS A 145 -18.14 17.54 -13.13
C LYS A 145 -18.57 16.78 -11.87
N PRO A 146 -19.88 16.71 -11.57
CA PRO A 146 -20.36 15.95 -10.42
C PRO A 146 -19.92 14.49 -10.51
N LEU A 147 -19.58 13.91 -9.36
CA LEU A 147 -19.09 12.54 -9.19
C LEU A 147 -20.14 11.46 -9.50
N PHE A 148 -21.38 11.86 -9.80
CA PHE A 148 -22.49 11.00 -10.20
C PHE A 148 -23.27 11.69 -11.32
N ASP A 149 -23.46 11.00 -12.45
CA ASP A 149 -24.61 11.29 -13.31
C ASP A 149 -25.80 10.57 -12.67
N GLU A 150 -26.85 11.31 -12.30
CA GLU A 150 -28.15 10.70 -11.99
C GLU A 150 -28.63 9.96 -13.25
N GLN A 151 -28.66 8.63 -13.19
CA GLN A 151 -29.51 7.81 -14.05
C GLN A 151 -30.67 7.28 -13.20
#